data_AF-A0A8T7LLW6-F1
#
_entry.id   AF-A0A8T7LLW6-F1
#
_cell.length_a   1.000
_cell.length_b   1.000
_cell.length_c   1.000
_cell.angle_alpha   90.00
_cell.angle_beta   90.00
_cell.angle_gamma   90.00
#
_symmetry.space_group_name_H-M   'P 1'
#
loop_
_entity.id
_entity.type
_entity.pdbx_description
1 polymer ?
#
loop_
_entity_poly.entity_id
_entity_poly.type
_entity_poly.pdbx_seq_one_letter_code
_entity_poly.pdbx_strand_id
1 'polypeptide(L)' 'MSDKVQNDLVPETWKPLFNNAEWLVHDIVVKTIYAGIAIAIVAHLLCWVWTPWLQFR' A
#
# COMPACT_ATOMS: atom_id res chain seq x y z
N MET A 1 -14.24 -9.33 -33.96
CA MET A 1 -13.28 -9.73 -32.91
C MET A 1 -13.73 -9.03 -31.64
N SER A 2 -14.02 -9.78 -30.57
CA SER A 2 -14.54 -9.20 -29.33
C SER A 2 -13.43 -8.39 -28.67
N ASP A 3 -13.55 -7.06 -28.68
CA ASP A 3 -12.75 -6.12 -27.88
C ASP A 3 -13.03 -6.38 -26.39
N LYS A 4 -12.46 -7.46 -25.85
CA LYS A 4 -12.37 -7.62 -24.41
C LYS A 4 -11.30 -6.65 -23.96
N VAL A 5 -11.71 -5.60 -23.25
CA VAL A 5 -10.80 -4.75 -22.48
C VAL A 5 -9.85 -5.67 -21.72
N GLN A 6 -8.60 -5.75 -22.15
CA GLN A 6 -7.61 -6.72 -21.66
C GLN A 6 -7.24 -6.38 -20.22
N ASN A 7 -8.08 -6.69 -19.23
CA ASN A 7 -7.77 -6.53 -17.81
C ASN A 7 -6.89 -7.70 -17.31
N ASP A 8 -5.79 -7.96 -18.01
CA ASP A 8 -4.91 -9.11 -17.77
C ASP A 8 -4.03 -8.92 -16.53
N LEU A 9 -3.79 -7.67 -16.12
CA LEU A 9 -2.97 -7.32 -14.96
C LEU A 9 -3.77 -7.29 -13.66
N VAL A 10 -5.10 -7.28 -13.76
CA VAL A 10 -6.01 -7.24 -12.62
C VAL A 10 -6.37 -8.68 -12.21
N PRO A 11 -6.17 -9.08 -10.94
CA PRO A 11 -6.60 -10.40 -10.46
C PRO A 11 -8.11 -10.56 -10.61
N GLU A 12 -8.58 -11.79 -10.84
CA GLU A 12 -9.97 -12.06 -11.23
C GLU A 12 -11.02 -11.52 -10.25
N THR A 13 -10.72 -11.51 -8.96
CA THR A 13 -11.57 -10.94 -7.91
C THR A 13 -11.78 -9.42 -8.06
N TRP A 14 -10.81 -8.71 -8.61
CA TRP A 14 -10.77 -7.24 -8.69
C TRP A 14 -11.06 -6.69 -10.09
N LYS A 15 -11.14 -7.57 -11.11
CA LYS A 15 -11.56 -7.24 -12.49
C LYS A 15 -12.89 -6.48 -12.61
N PRO A 16 -13.93 -6.69 -11.76
CA PRO A 16 -15.16 -5.90 -11.88
C PRO A 16 -15.05 -4.48 -11.32
N LEU A 17 -13.99 -4.17 -10.56
CA LEU A 17 -13.84 -2.90 -9.84
C LEU A 17 -12.79 -1.97 -10.44
N PHE A 18 -11.82 -2.51 -11.17
CA PHE A 18 -10.68 -1.76 -11.70
C PHE A 18 -10.39 -2.09 -13.15
N ASN A 19 -9.97 -1.07 -13.90
CA ASN A 19 -9.26 -1.27 -15.16
C ASN A 19 -7.74 -1.43 -14.91
N ASN A 20 -6.98 -1.87 -15.92
CA ASN A 20 -5.52 -2.05 -15.80
C ASN A 20 -4.76 -0.80 -15.31
N ALA A 21 -5.12 0.38 -15.81
CA ALA A 21 -4.40 1.61 -15.46
C ALA A 21 -4.64 1.99 -13.99
N GLU A 22 -5.88 1.86 -13.53
CA GLU A 22 -6.26 2.07 -12.13
C GLU A 22 -5.60 1.03 -11.21
N TRP A 23 -5.54 -0.23 -11.64
CA TRP A 23 -4.91 -1.30 -10.88
C TRP A 23 -3.40 -1.10 -10.72
N LEU A 24 -2.71 -0.63 -11.75
CA LEU A 24 -1.28 -0.30 -11.67
C LEU A 24 -1.01 0.83 -10.67
N VAL A 25 -1.79 1.90 -10.73
CA VAL A 25 -1.67 3.01 -9.76
C VAL A 25 -1.98 2.53 -8.34
N HIS A 26 -3.04 1.74 -8.18
CA HIS A 26 -3.42 1.16 -6.90
C HIS A 26 -2.29 0.29 -6.32
N ASP A 27 -1.71 -0.61 -7.12
CA ASP A 27 -0.63 -1.49 -6.66
C ASP A 27 0.63 -0.70 -6.21
N ILE A 28 0.98 0.35 -6.94
CA ILE A 28 2.08 1.26 -6.57
C ILE A 28 1.78 1.97 -5.26
N VAL A 29 0.59 2.58 -5.12
CA VAL A 29 0.21 3.33 -3.92
C VAL A 29 0.17 2.41 -2.70
N VAL A 30 -0.42 1.21 -2.83
CA VAL A 30 -0.48 0.26 -1.72
C VAL A 30 0.92 -0.15 -1.26
N LYS A 31 1.82 -0.51 -2.18
CA LYS A 31 3.21 -0.89 -1.82
C LYS A 31 3.99 0.27 -1.19
N THR A 32 3.85 1.48 -1.71
CA THR A 32 4.55 2.66 -1.17
C THR A 32 4.06 3.04 0.22
N ILE A 33 2.75 2.98 0.47
CA ILE A 33 2.17 3.22 1.80
C ILE A 33 2.62 2.17 2.80
N TYR A 34 2.60 0.87 2.44
CA TYR A 34 3.10 -0.17 3.35
C TYR A 34 4.58 0.01 3.69
N ALA A 35 5.41 0.35 2.71
CA ALA A 35 6.83 0.65 2.95
C ALA A 35 7.00 1.88 3.86
N GLY A 36 6.26 2.96 3.60
CA GLY A 36 6.30 4.18 4.39
C GLY A 36 5.86 3.97 5.84
N ILE A 37 4.76 3.23 6.05
CA ILE A 37 4.27 2.90 7.39
C ILE A 37 5.29 2.02 8.13
N ALA A 38 5.88 1.02 7.47
CA ALA A 38 6.89 0.16 8.09
C ALA A 38 8.10 0.98 8.56
N ILE A 39 8.62 1.88 7.72
CA ILE A 39 9.73 2.78 8.09
C ILE A 39 9.32 3.71 9.22
N ALA A 40 8.12 4.29 9.15
CA ALA A 40 7.62 5.18 10.20
C ALA A 40 7.52 4.45 11.54
N ILE A 41 6.98 3.23 11.60
CA ILE A 41 6.91 2.45 12.83
C ILE A 41 8.31 2.22 13.41
N VAL A 42 9.26 1.80 12.59
CA VAL A 42 10.65 1.58 13.04
C VAL A 42 11.27 2.87 13.58
N ALA A 43 11.10 3.99 12.89
CA ALA A 43 11.60 5.29 13.34
C ALA A 43 10.96 5.71 14.68
N HIS A 44 9.65 5.54 14.84
CA HIS A 44 8.97 5.86 16.08
C HIS A 44 9.40 4.95 17.23
N LEU A 45 9.61 3.65 16.98
CA LEU A 45 10.12 2.71 17.97
C LEU A 45 11.55 3.09 18.42
N LEU A 46 12.42 3.46 17.49
CA LEU A 46 13.78 3.91 17.81
C LEU A 46 13.78 5.19 18.65
N CYS A 47 12.99 6.18 18.25
CA CYS A 47 12.84 7.42 19.01
C CYS A 47 12.24 7.17 20.40
N TRP A 48 11.27 6.24 20.51
CA TRP A 48 10.68 5.86 21.78
C TRP A 48 11.71 5.20 22.72
N VAL A 49 12.55 4.31 22.21
CA VAL A 49 13.60 3.66 23.00
C VAL A 49 14.66 4.67 23.46
N TRP A 50 14.99 5.66 22.62
CA TRP A 50 15.97 6.69 22.96
C TRP A 50 15.43 7.67 24.00
N THR A 51 14.27 8.28 23.77
CA THR A 51 13.60 9.16 24.73
C THR A 51 12.11 8.84 24.74
N PRO A 52 11.63 8.01 25.69
CA PRO A 52 10.23 7.65 25.73
C PRO A 52 9.38 8.89 26.03
N TRP A 53 8.51 9.23 25.09
CA TRP A 53 7.68 10.43 25.18
C TRP A 53 6.39 10.23 25.99
N LEU A 54 5.88 8.99 26.08
CA LEU A 54 4.79 8.67 27.02
C LEU A 54 5.40 8.29 28.37
N GLN A 55 5.61 9.29 29.21
CA GLN A 55 5.85 9.08 30.63
C GLN A 55 4.53 8.66 31.29
N PHE A 56 4.34 7.35 31.49
CA PHE A 56 3.30 6.87 32.40
C PHE A 56 3.80 7.13 33.83
N ARG A 57 3.28 8.20 34.44
CA ARG A 57 3.45 8.53 35.85
C ARG A 57 2.52 7.67 36.71
#